data_AF-A0A6P8NFZ0-F1
#
_entry.id   AF-A0A6P8NFZ0-F1
#
_cell.length_a   1.000
_cell.length_b   1.000
_cell.length_c   1.000
_cell.angle_alpha   90.00
_cell.angle_beta   90.00
_cell.angle_gamma   90.00
#
_symmetry.space_group_name_H-M   'P 1'
#
loop_
_entity.id
_entity.type
_entity.pdbx_description
1 polymer ?
#
loop_
_entity_poly.entity_id
_entity_poly.type
_entity_poly.pdbx_seq_one_letter_code
_entity_poly.pdbx_strand_id
1 'polypeptide(L)'
;MIRAIDGISNVSRILSSETWHKMATRIVIKDILILIPQMCYIPVIILYSNFIFGYTCWYTFFGVIVLISLYTNNVYVLNACFKYINDSLVQVKEILVNDEPHLLRRVYHMQKNPILLTKLRTLKKQHLEMSEVVQLLNSTCSMQIEAMLTIMFIDITFNMYNYLSMHKEMGEVKSLALILGYAIYYIVHVIITVSIVETTRSQMTKIGSSVHRILVHTFDDQVTTELQFFSLQVLQKGNVFVMKGLIIDATLLTKVVGNWIKRDEMFLSTLFTDGVRHYHFFVSINTILIRRILLMRSFN
;
A
#
# COMPACT_ATOMS: atom_id res chain seq x y z
N MET A 1 16.42 -0.79 -6.85
CA MET A 1 15.90 -0.57 -5.48
C MET A 1 16.77 0.41 -4.70
N ILE A 2 18.09 0.20 -4.63
CA ILE A 2 19.05 1.07 -3.92
C ILE A 2 18.92 2.56 -4.31
N ARG A 3 18.84 2.86 -5.62
CA ARG A 3 18.64 4.25 -6.10
C ARG A 3 17.33 4.89 -5.60
N ALA A 4 16.25 4.11 -5.47
CA ALA A 4 14.97 4.62 -4.96
C ALA A 4 15.07 4.94 -3.46
N ILE A 5 15.75 4.09 -2.69
CA ILE A 5 15.97 4.29 -1.26
C ILE A 5 16.85 5.52 -1.00
N ASP A 6 17.91 5.72 -1.80
CA ASP A 6 18.77 6.90 -1.70
C ASP A 6 17.99 8.19 -2.02
N GLY A 7 17.16 8.16 -3.08
CA GLY A 7 16.25 9.26 -3.39
C GLY A 7 15.30 9.59 -2.23
N ILE A 8 14.70 8.58 -1.61
CA ILE A 8 13.81 8.74 -0.44
C ILE A 8 14.56 9.33 0.75
N SER A 9 15.79 8.85 1.01
CA SER A 9 16.61 9.35 2.11
C SER A 9 16.97 10.84 1.93
N ASN A 10 17.24 11.24 0.69
CA ASN A 10 17.52 12.64 0.38
C ASN A 10 16.28 13.52 0.58
N VAL A 11 15.13 13.07 0.06
CA VAL A 11 13.85 13.78 0.19
C VAL A 11 13.37 13.83 1.65
N SER A 12 13.63 12.81 2.45
CA SER A 12 13.16 12.77 3.84
C SER A 12 13.84 13.77 4.76
N ARG A 13 14.96 14.39 4.33
CA ARG A 13 15.68 15.42 5.10
C ARG A 13 14.87 16.69 5.34
N ILE A 14 13.77 16.88 4.63
CA ILE A 14 12.85 18.00 4.89
C ILE A 14 12.10 17.86 6.22
N LEU A 15 12.01 16.64 6.77
CA LEU A 15 11.30 16.37 8.00
C LEU A 15 12.15 16.78 9.20
N SER A 16 11.51 17.33 10.24
CA SER A 16 12.20 17.58 11.50
C SER A 16 12.67 16.27 12.14
N SER A 17 13.77 16.33 12.89
CA SER A 17 14.33 15.16 13.59
C SER A 17 13.30 14.48 14.50
N GLU A 18 12.44 15.25 15.17
CA GLU A 18 11.36 14.74 16.02
C GLU A 18 10.31 13.97 15.21
N THR A 19 9.87 14.53 14.08
CA THR A 19 8.89 13.89 13.19
C THR A 19 9.45 12.62 12.58
N TRP A 20 10.72 12.68 12.14
CA TRP A 20 11.44 11.53 11.62
C TRP A 20 11.56 10.42 12.65
N HIS A 21 11.95 10.75 13.89
CA HIS A 21 12.10 9.76 14.96
C HIS A 21 10.76 9.09 15.29
N LYS A 22 9.69 9.87 15.49
CA LYS A 22 8.33 9.33 15.73
C LYS A 22 7.88 8.41 14.59
N MET A 23 8.16 8.79 13.35
CA MET A 23 7.82 8.00 12.17
C MET A 23 8.62 6.70 12.10
N ALA A 24 9.94 6.76 12.30
CA ALA A 24 10.83 5.61 12.30
C ALA A 24 10.41 4.58 13.36
N THR A 25 10.08 5.04 14.57
CA THR A 25 9.58 4.16 15.64
C THR A 25 8.29 3.45 15.23
N ARG A 26 7.35 4.13 14.57
CA ARG A 26 6.12 3.49 14.06
C ARG A 26 6.41 2.45 12.97
N ILE A 27 7.35 2.74 12.08
CA ILE A 27 7.79 1.78 11.04
C ILE A 27 8.34 0.52 11.69
N VAL A 28 9.26 0.66 12.64
CA VAL A 28 9.89 -0.46 13.34
C VAL A 28 8.86 -1.28 14.11
N ILE A 29 7.96 -0.63 14.87
CA ILE A 29 6.89 -1.33 15.61
C ILE A 29 5.99 -2.12 14.64
N LYS A 30 5.56 -1.52 13.53
CA LYS A 30 4.76 -2.17 12.50
C LYS A 30 5.48 -3.39 11.92
N ASP A 31 6.75 -3.25 11.55
CA ASP A 31 7.52 -4.33 10.94
C ASP A 31 7.75 -5.49 11.92
N ILE A 32 8.07 -5.19 13.17
CA ILE A 32 8.19 -6.22 14.21
C ILE A 32 6.86 -6.96 14.41
N LEU A 33 5.75 -6.23 14.48
CA LEU A 33 4.42 -6.84 14.64
C LEU A 33 4.05 -7.78 13.48
N ILE A 34 4.42 -7.41 12.25
CA ILE A 34 4.23 -8.25 11.06
C ILE A 34 5.15 -9.47 11.12
N LEU A 35 6.38 -9.35 11.58
CA LEU A 35 7.34 -10.47 11.58
C LEU A 35 7.06 -11.53 12.68
N ILE A 36 6.43 -11.16 13.81
CA ILE A 36 6.20 -12.10 14.94
C ILE A 36 5.39 -13.35 14.53
N PRO A 37 4.21 -13.26 13.87
CA PRO A 37 3.46 -14.42 13.42
C PRO A 37 4.27 -15.38 12.53
N GLN A 38 5.16 -14.84 11.71
CA GLN A 38 6.02 -15.61 10.81
C GLN A 38 7.04 -16.46 11.58
N MET A 39 7.58 -15.94 12.68
CA MET A 39 8.52 -16.65 13.54
C MET A 39 7.80 -17.73 14.36
N CYS A 40 6.57 -17.46 14.80
CA CYS A 40 5.73 -18.43 15.50
C CYS A 40 5.32 -19.63 14.63
N TYR A 41 5.42 -19.53 13.30
CA TYR A 41 5.09 -20.59 12.37
C TYR A 41 6.25 -21.59 12.15
N ILE A 42 7.49 -21.24 12.54
CA ILE A 42 8.67 -22.11 12.39
C ILE A 42 8.52 -23.47 13.10
N PRO A 43 8.04 -23.55 14.35
CA PRO A 43 7.87 -24.84 15.03
C PRO A 43 6.84 -25.74 14.35
N VAL A 44 5.81 -25.15 13.73
CA VAL A 44 4.78 -25.90 12.99
C VAL A 44 5.39 -26.55 11.74
N ILE A 45 6.24 -25.82 11.02
CA ILE A 45 6.92 -26.34 9.83
C ILE A 45 7.86 -27.51 10.19
N ILE A 46 8.59 -27.40 11.30
CA ILE A 46 9.51 -28.44 11.78
C ILE A 46 8.77 -29.73 12.17
N LEU A 47 7.55 -29.61 12.72
CA LEU A 47 6.80 -30.76 13.24
C LEU A 47 5.96 -31.49 12.17
N TYR A 48 5.48 -30.80 11.14
CA TYR A 48 4.45 -31.33 10.23
C TYR A 48 4.89 -31.48 8.76
N SER A 49 6.06 -30.96 8.38
CA SER A 49 6.54 -30.99 6.98
C SER A 49 7.90 -31.66 6.85
N ASN A 50 8.18 -32.19 5.67
CA ASN A 50 9.55 -32.52 5.27
C ASN A 50 10.45 -31.29 5.48
N PHE A 51 11.52 -31.46 6.26
CA PHE A 51 12.40 -30.38 6.74
C PHE A 51 12.91 -29.47 5.62
N ILE A 52 13.37 -30.06 4.51
CA ILE A 52 13.90 -29.33 3.36
C ILE A 52 12.80 -28.49 2.69
N PHE A 53 11.66 -29.11 2.38
CA PHE A 53 10.55 -28.44 1.69
C PHE A 53 9.96 -27.30 2.54
N GLY A 54 9.76 -27.55 3.83
CA GLY A 54 9.23 -26.58 4.77
C GLY A 54 10.16 -25.37 4.94
N TYR A 55 11.46 -25.62 5.02
CA TYR A 55 12.47 -24.56 5.12
C TYR A 55 12.52 -23.69 3.86
N THR A 56 12.48 -24.29 2.67
CA THR A 56 12.44 -23.54 1.41
C THR A 56 11.22 -22.66 1.32
N CYS A 57 10.03 -23.17 1.67
CA CYS A 57 8.81 -22.37 1.70
C CYS A 57 8.96 -21.20 2.68
N TRP A 58 9.36 -21.47 3.92
CA TRP A 58 9.59 -20.44 4.95
C TRP A 58 10.51 -19.31 4.48
N TYR A 59 11.64 -19.66 3.87
CA TYR A 59 12.62 -18.70 3.38
C TYR A 59 12.04 -17.82 2.27
N THR A 60 11.34 -18.41 1.30
CA THR A 60 10.68 -17.65 0.23
C THR A 60 9.65 -16.66 0.78
N PHE A 61 8.88 -17.06 1.79
CA PHE A 61 7.91 -16.17 2.44
C PHE A 61 8.52 -15.03 3.20
N PHE A 62 9.55 -15.33 3.98
CA PHE A 62 10.27 -14.31 4.72
C PHE A 62 10.78 -13.24 3.74
N GLY A 63 11.35 -13.68 2.61
CA GLY A 63 11.75 -12.78 1.51
C GLY A 63 10.60 -11.92 0.99
N VAL A 64 9.45 -12.51 0.70
CA VAL A 64 8.26 -11.77 0.21
C VAL A 64 7.79 -10.72 1.22
N ILE A 65 7.64 -11.09 2.50
CA ILE A 65 7.17 -10.18 3.56
C ILE A 65 8.15 -9.02 3.77
N VAL A 66 9.46 -9.30 3.77
CA VAL A 66 10.50 -8.28 3.93
C VAL A 66 10.47 -7.30 2.76
N LEU A 67 10.34 -7.79 1.53
CA LEU A 67 10.31 -6.92 0.35
C LEU A 67 9.04 -6.06 0.28
N ILE A 68 7.87 -6.62 0.60
CA ILE A 68 6.62 -5.84 0.70
C ILE A 68 6.74 -4.79 1.80
N SER A 69 7.27 -5.16 2.97
CA SER A 69 7.45 -4.23 4.09
C SER A 69 8.43 -3.10 3.72
N LEU A 70 9.52 -3.40 3.01
CA LEU A 70 10.45 -2.39 2.50
C LEU A 70 9.75 -1.42 1.54
N TYR A 71 8.94 -1.90 0.60
CA TYR A 71 8.15 -1.03 -0.28
C TYR A 71 7.19 -0.14 0.52
N THR A 72 6.42 -0.74 1.44
CA THR A 72 5.43 -0.01 2.25
C THR A 72 6.08 1.04 3.14
N ASN A 73 7.26 0.77 3.69
CA ASN A 73 8.02 1.74 4.50
C ASN A 73 8.46 2.94 3.67
N ASN A 74 8.94 2.70 2.45
CA ASN A 74 9.33 3.75 1.50
C ASN A 74 8.13 4.64 1.14
N VAL A 75 6.97 4.05 0.85
CA VAL A 75 5.74 4.81 0.60
C VAL A 75 5.30 5.59 1.85
N TYR A 76 5.42 4.99 3.04
CA TYR A 76 5.06 5.65 4.29
C TYR A 76 5.95 6.87 4.61
N VAL A 77 7.24 6.81 4.29
CA VAL A 77 8.15 7.98 4.38
C VAL A 77 7.71 9.08 3.42
N LEU A 78 7.40 8.73 2.16
CA LEU A 78 6.91 9.68 1.16
C LEU A 78 5.60 10.33 1.60
N ASN A 79 4.68 9.57 2.21
CA ASN A 79 3.45 10.10 2.79
C ASN A 79 3.70 11.21 3.81
N ALA A 80 4.65 11.00 4.73
CA ALA A 80 5.01 12.03 5.71
C ALA A 80 5.60 13.28 5.06
N CYS A 81 6.40 13.10 4.00
CA CYS A 81 6.99 14.20 3.23
C CYS A 81 5.90 15.02 2.50
N PHE A 82 4.96 14.36 1.83
CA PHE A 82 3.83 15.04 1.18
C PHE A 82 2.91 15.73 2.18
N LYS A 83 2.69 15.10 3.34
CA LYS A 83 1.95 15.72 4.43
C LYS A 83 2.62 17.02 4.90
N TYR A 84 3.94 17.03 5.05
CA TYR A 84 4.70 18.24 5.40
C TYR A 84 4.50 19.36 4.37
N ILE A 85 4.54 19.06 3.07
CA ILE A 85 4.28 20.06 2.02
C ILE A 85 2.86 20.60 2.15
N ASN A 86 1.87 19.72 2.32
CA ASN A 86 0.48 20.14 2.44
C ASN A 86 0.25 21.02 3.68
N ASP A 87 0.80 20.64 4.83
CA ASP A 87 0.70 21.43 6.07
C ASP A 87 1.41 22.79 5.92
N SER A 88 2.55 22.83 5.22
CA SER A 88 3.27 24.07 4.90
C SER A 88 2.50 24.99 3.96
N LEU A 89 1.77 24.43 2.99
CA LEU A 89 0.87 25.18 2.10
C LEU A 89 -0.33 25.75 2.86
N VAL A 90 -0.90 25.00 3.81
CA VAL A 90 -1.98 25.52 4.68
C VAL A 90 -1.50 26.73 5.48
N GLN A 91 -0.31 26.65 6.08
CA GLN A 91 0.29 27.80 6.78
C GLN A 91 0.50 29.01 5.86
N VAL A 92 0.97 28.79 4.63
CA VAL A 92 1.12 29.85 3.62
C VAL A 92 -0.21 30.53 3.33
N LYS A 93 -1.30 29.75 3.24
CA LYS A 93 -2.65 30.30 3.07
C LYS A 93 -3.07 31.17 4.25
N GLU A 94 -2.88 30.69 5.47
CA GLU A 94 -3.29 31.43 6.68
C GLU A 94 -2.59 32.79 6.78
N ILE A 95 -1.30 32.84 6.44
CA ILE A 95 -0.55 34.10 6.38
C ILE A 95 -1.18 35.05 5.34
N LEU A 96 -1.52 34.54 4.15
CA LEU A 96 -2.10 35.34 3.08
C LEU A 96 -3.50 35.90 3.42
N VAL A 97 -4.36 35.11 4.07
CA VAL A 97 -5.73 35.51 4.44
C VAL A 97 -5.74 36.42 5.68
N ASN A 98 -4.83 36.23 6.63
CA ASN A 98 -4.78 37.08 7.83
C ASN A 98 -4.18 38.47 7.55
N ASP A 99 -3.39 38.64 6.48
CA ASP A 99 -2.93 39.96 6.01
C ASP A 99 -4.08 40.79 5.38
N GLU A 100 -5.25 40.18 5.12
CA GLU A 100 -6.35 40.72 4.31
C GLU A 100 -7.27 41.79 4.99
N PRO A 101 -7.45 41.92 6.33
CA PRO A 101 -8.39 42.91 6.86
C PRO A 101 -7.80 44.31 7.12
N HIS A 102 -6.47 44.51 7.13
CA HIS A 102 -5.87 45.73 7.72
C HIS A 102 -5.19 46.67 6.72
N LEU A 103 -4.96 46.26 5.46
CA LEU A 103 -4.11 47.00 4.50
C LEU A 103 -4.83 47.46 3.23
N LEU A 104 -6.17 47.39 3.19
CA LEU A 104 -7.03 47.70 2.03
C LEU A 104 -6.89 49.11 1.41
N ARG A 105 -5.92 49.95 1.79
CA ARG A 105 -5.76 51.27 1.18
C ARG A 105 -4.34 51.79 0.91
N ARG A 106 -3.25 51.09 1.27
CA ARG A 106 -1.90 51.71 1.12
C ARG A 106 -0.80 50.90 0.45
N VAL A 107 -0.99 49.61 0.12
CA VAL A 107 0.10 48.77 -0.44
C VAL A 107 -0.34 48.02 -1.71
N TYR A 108 -1.11 48.67 -2.58
CA TYR A 108 -1.50 48.08 -3.88
C TYR A 108 -0.32 47.92 -4.87
N HIS A 109 0.91 48.32 -4.50
CA HIS A 109 2.09 48.24 -5.36
C HIS A 109 3.36 47.67 -4.70
N MET A 110 3.33 47.16 -3.46
CA MET A 110 4.59 46.92 -2.75
C MET A 110 4.63 45.79 -1.72
N GLN A 111 3.69 44.85 -1.69
CA GLN A 111 3.84 43.66 -0.85
C GLN A 111 4.51 42.53 -1.63
N LYS A 112 5.67 42.84 -2.23
CA LYS A 112 6.70 41.84 -2.50
C LYS A 112 7.03 41.24 -1.14
N ASN A 113 6.42 40.12 -0.78
CA ASN A 113 6.83 39.36 0.39
C ASN A 113 7.84 38.32 -0.10
N PRO A 114 9.14 38.67 -0.28
CA PRO A 114 10.14 37.78 -0.87
C PRO A 114 10.25 36.46 -0.09
N ILE A 115 9.91 36.49 1.19
CA ILE A 115 9.87 35.33 2.08
C ILE A 115 8.80 34.32 1.62
N LEU A 116 7.58 34.79 1.31
CA LEU A 116 6.48 33.95 0.84
C LEU A 116 6.81 33.31 -0.51
N LEU A 117 7.31 34.11 -1.45
CA LEU A 117 7.69 33.63 -2.79
C LEU A 117 8.83 32.61 -2.72
N THR A 118 9.83 32.87 -1.87
CA THR A 118 10.94 31.92 -1.65
C THR A 118 10.45 30.62 -1.02
N LYS A 119 9.51 30.69 -0.06
CA LYS A 119 8.90 29.51 0.55
C LYS A 119 8.13 28.68 -0.48
N LEU A 120 7.33 29.32 -1.33
CA LEU A 120 6.59 28.65 -2.41
C LEU A 120 7.51 27.97 -3.44
N ARG A 121 8.58 28.66 -3.88
CA ARG A 121 9.59 28.07 -4.76
C ARG A 121 10.26 26.85 -4.14
N THR A 122 10.56 26.91 -2.85
CA THR A 122 11.14 25.80 -2.10
C THR A 122 10.17 24.61 -2.05
N LEU A 123 8.90 24.85 -1.73
CA LEU A 123 7.87 23.80 -1.69
C LEU A 123 7.65 23.15 -3.06
N LYS A 124 7.63 23.94 -4.13
CA LYS A 124 7.54 23.44 -5.52
C LYS A 124 8.73 22.57 -5.87
N LYS A 125 9.95 22.98 -5.52
CA LYS A 125 11.16 22.18 -5.75
C LYS A 125 11.12 20.86 -4.98
N GLN A 126 10.75 20.89 -3.70
CA GLN A 126 10.60 19.69 -2.87
C GLN A 126 9.54 18.73 -3.44
N HIS A 127 8.41 19.26 -3.89
CA HIS A 127 7.37 18.46 -4.55
C HIS A 127 7.88 17.78 -5.83
N LEU A 128 8.67 18.50 -6.64
CA LEU A 128 9.28 17.94 -7.86
C LEU A 128 10.20 16.76 -7.54
N GLU A 129 11.11 16.94 -6.59
CA GLU A 129 12.05 15.90 -6.14
C GLU A 129 11.30 14.68 -5.60
N MET A 130 10.26 14.89 -4.77
CA MET A 130 9.39 13.81 -4.29
C MET A 130 8.71 13.04 -5.41
N SER A 131 8.18 13.76 -6.40
CA SER A 131 7.48 13.13 -7.52
C SER A 131 8.43 12.30 -8.39
N GLU A 132 9.67 12.75 -8.59
CA GLU A 132 10.69 11.97 -9.28
C GLU A 132 11.06 10.70 -8.53
N VAL A 133 11.13 10.78 -7.20
CA VAL A 133 11.34 9.60 -6.35
C VAL A 133 10.16 8.64 -6.41
N VAL A 134 8.92 9.12 -6.45
CA VAL A 134 7.72 8.28 -6.67
C VAL A 134 7.79 7.57 -8.02
N GLN A 135 8.18 8.27 -9.09
CA GLN A 135 8.34 7.67 -10.42
C GLN A 135 9.42 6.59 -10.43
N LEU A 136 10.55 6.84 -9.77
CA LEU A 136 11.63 5.87 -9.61
C LEU A 136 11.20 4.65 -8.78
N LEU A 137 10.40 4.86 -7.73
CA LEU A 137 9.83 3.79 -6.91
C LEU A 137 8.87 2.93 -7.75
N ASN A 138 7.98 3.56 -8.52
CA ASN A 138 7.06 2.86 -9.42
C ASN A 138 7.82 2.02 -10.45
N SER A 139 8.80 2.60 -11.16
CA SER A 139 9.53 1.87 -12.21
C SER A 139 10.32 0.67 -11.66
N THR A 140 10.84 0.81 -10.44
CA THR A 140 11.69 -0.21 -9.81
C THR A 140 10.88 -1.31 -9.13
N CYS A 141 9.85 -0.92 -8.38
CA CYS A 141 9.10 -1.84 -7.51
C CYS A 141 7.88 -2.44 -8.20
N SER A 142 7.44 -1.88 -9.35
CA SER A 142 6.28 -2.39 -10.09
C SER A 142 6.38 -3.90 -10.39
N MET A 143 7.47 -4.35 -11.00
CA MET A 143 7.66 -5.77 -11.32
C MET A 143 7.80 -6.63 -10.05
N GLN A 144 8.38 -6.05 -9.00
CA GLN A 144 8.60 -6.73 -7.73
C GLN A 144 7.27 -7.01 -7.00
N ILE A 145 6.39 -6.01 -6.91
CA ILE A 145 5.07 -6.13 -6.26
C ILE A 145 4.20 -7.15 -7.02
N GLU A 146 4.22 -7.12 -8.36
CA GLU A 146 3.49 -8.08 -9.20
C GLU A 146 3.98 -9.52 -8.95
N ALA A 147 5.30 -9.73 -8.93
CA ALA A 147 5.89 -11.03 -8.64
C ALA A 147 5.53 -11.51 -7.24
N MET A 148 5.55 -10.61 -6.23
CA MET A 148 5.17 -10.94 -4.85
C MET A 148 3.70 -11.36 -4.73
N LEU A 149 2.78 -10.61 -5.36
CA LEU A 149 1.36 -10.97 -5.38
C LEU A 149 1.15 -12.35 -6.02
N THR A 150 1.89 -12.64 -7.09
CA THR A 150 1.82 -13.94 -7.77
C THR A 150 2.37 -15.08 -6.92
N ILE A 151 3.51 -14.88 -6.25
CA ILE A 151 4.12 -15.88 -5.36
C ILE A 151 3.20 -16.16 -4.17
N MET A 152 2.64 -15.12 -3.53
CA MET A 152 1.66 -15.28 -2.45
C MET A 152 0.44 -16.08 -2.92
N PHE A 153 -0.03 -15.84 -4.15
CA PHE A 153 -1.16 -16.56 -4.71
C PHE A 153 -0.88 -18.06 -4.93
N ILE A 154 0.25 -18.37 -5.58
CA ILE A 154 0.68 -19.74 -5.84
C ILE A 154 0.79 -20.50 -4.53
N ASP A 155 1.37 -19.85 -3.53
CA ASP A 155 1.60 -20.48 -2.26
C ASP A 155 0.31 -20.76 -1.47
N ILE A 156 -0.59 -19.79 -1.34
CA ILE A 156 -1.89 -20.01 -0.67
C ILE A 156 -2.63 -21.17 -1.33
N THR A 157 -2.59 -21.22 -2.67
CA THR A 157 -3.21 -22.30 -3.45
C THR A 157 -2.53 -23.64 -3.19
N PHE A 158 -1.20 -23.69 -3.15
CA PHE A 158 -0.45 -24.91 -2.93
C PHE A 158 -0.64 -25.47 -1.51
N ASN A 159 -0.63 -24.61 -0.49
CA ASN A 159 -0.91 -25.00 0.89
C ASN A 159 -2.34 -25.54 1.05
N MET A 160 -3.32 -24.90 0.41
CA MET A 160 -4.70 -25.37 0.42
C MET A 160 -4.88 -26.70 -0.31
N TYR A 161 -4.19 -26.89 -1.44
CA TYR A 161 -4.18 -28.17 -2.18
C TYR A 161 -3.56 -29.31 -1.36
N ASN A 162 -2.40 -29.09 -0.72
CA ASN A 162 -1.77 -30.10 0.14
C ASN A 162 -2.69 -30.52 1.29
N TYR A 163 -3.39 -29.55 1.89
CA TYR A 163 -4.39 -29.87 2.91
C TYR A 163 -5.48 -30.81 2.38
N LEU A 164 -6.07 -30.49 1.23
CA LEU A 164 -7.11 -31.32 0.60
C LEU A 164 -6.59 -32.71 0.22
N SER A 165 -5.34 -32.81 -0.26
CA SER A 165 -4.72 -34.07 -0.66
C SER A 165 -4.34 -34.97 0.53
N MET A 166 -4.05 -34.40 1.71
CA MET A 166 -3.68 -35.13 2.93
C MET A 166 -4.87 -35.50 3.83
N HIS A 167 -6.12 -35.33 3.36
CA HIS A 167 -7.39 -35.57 4.06
C HIS A 167 -7.67 -37.05 4.46
N LYS A 168 -6.63 -37.88 4.56
CA LYS A 168 -6.72 -39.30 4.95
C LYS A 168 -6.25 -39.59 6.38
N GLU A 169 -5.68 -38.63 7.13
CA GLU A 169 -5.17 -38.89 8.48
C GLU A 169 -5.63 -37.86 9.55
N MET A 170 -5.94 -38.40 10.73
CA MET A 170 -6.68 -37.78 11.84
C MET A 170 -5.87 -36.65 12.53
N GLY A 171 -6.06 -35.39 12.11
CA GLY A 171 -5.50 -34.18 12.72
C GLY A 171 -6.13 -32.86 12.23
N GLU A 172 -7.30 -32.94 11.63
CA GLU A 172 -7.72 -32.12 10.48
C GLU A 172 -8.13 -30.67 10.80
N VAL A 173 -8.80 -30.43 11.93
CA VAL A 173 -9.37 -29.09 12.23
C VAL A 173 -8.27 -28.08 12.56
N LYS A 174 -7.20 -28.50 13.24
CA LYS A 174 -6.10 -27.61 13.64
C LYS A 174 -5.25 -27.20 12.44
N SER A 175 -5.07 -28.09 11.46
CA SER A 175 -4.34 -27.81 10.21
C SER A 175 -5.07 -26.79 9.33
N LEU A 176 -6.40 -26.93 9.16
CA LEU A 176 -7.22 -25.92 8.44
C LEU A 176 -7.17 -24.55 9.08
N ALA A 177 -7.34 -24.49 10.40
CA ALA A 177 -7.33 -23.23 11.13
C ALA A 177 -5.97 -22.51 10.96
N LEU A 178 -4.86 -23.24 10.90
CA LEU A 178 -3.53 -22.67 10.67
C LEU A 178 -3.38 -22.13 9.25
N ILE A 179 -3.81 -22.88 8.23
CA ILE A 179 -3.73 -22.44 6.81
C ILE A 179 -4.62 -21.23 6.56
N LEU A 180 -5.86 -21.26 7.05
CA LEU A 180 -6.78 -20.12 6.95
C LEU A 180 -6.28 -18.90 7.73
N GLY A 181 -5.73 -19.11 8.93
CA GLY A 181 -5.11 -18.04 9.72
C GLY A 181 -3.96 -17.37 8.96
N TYR A 182 -3.14 -18.16 8.25
CA TYR A 182 -2.03 -17.67 7.44
C TYR A 182 -2.50 -16.91 6.19
N ALA A 183 -3.53 -17.42 5.50
CA ALA A 183 -4.15 -16.71 4.38
C ALA A 183 -4.75 -15.36 4.82
N ILE A 184 -5.46 -15.33 5.96
CA ILE A 184 -6.00 -14.09 6.54
C ILE A 184 -4.86 -13.12 6.87
N TYR A 185 -3.78 -13.60 7.48
CA TYR A 185 -2.61 -12.79 7.80
C TYR A 185 -2.02 -12.10 6.56
N TYR A 186 -1.89 -12.81 5.44
CA TYR A 186 -1.44 -12.21 4.17
C TYR A 186 -2.40 -11.16 3.63
N ILE A 187 -3.69 -11.46 3.64
CA ILE A 187 -4.71 -10.51 3.18
C ILE A 187 -4.62 -9.22 4.02
N VAL A 188 -4.46 -9.34 5.34
CA VAL A 188 -4.26 -8.19 6.23
C VAL A 188 -3.00 -7.40 5.85
N HIS A 189 -1.88 -8.06 5.57
CA HIS A 189 -0.63 -7.38 5.19
C HIS A 189 -0.75 -6.61 3.86
N VAL A 190 -1.42 -7.19 2.87
CA VAL A 190 -1.72 -6.53 1.60
C VAL A 190 -2.68 -5.35 1.80
N ILE A 191 -3.71 -5.50 2.65
CA ILE A 191 -4.63 -4.40 2.99
C ILE A 191 -3.89 -3.24 3.64
N ILE A 192 -2.99 -3.50 4.60
CA ILE A 192 -2.17 -2.45 5.25
C ILE A 192 -1.35 -1.70 4.20
N THR A 193 -0.71 -2.44 3.28
CA THR A 193 0.10 -1.86 2.20
C THR A 193 -0.74 -0.96 1.29
N VAL A 194 -1.87 -1.47 0.79
CA VAL A 194 -2.78 -0.70 -0.08
C VAL A 194 -3.33 0.53 0.65
N SER A 195 -3.64 0.41 1.95
CA SER A 195 -4.15 1.53 2.75
C SER A 195 -3.13 2.66 2.89
N ILE A 196 -1.85 2.33 3.07
CA ILE A 196 -0.77 3.33 3.14
C ILE A 196 -0.58 4.01 1.78
N VAL A 197 -0.62 3.24 0.69
CA VAL A 197 -0.55 3.78 -0.68
C VAL A 197 -1.72 4.72 -0.96
N GLU A 198 -2.95 4.33 -0.63
CA GLU A 198 -4.15 5.14 -0.80
C GLU A 198 -4.09 6.44 0.02
N THR A 199 -3.63 6.34 1.27
CA THR A 199 -3.44 7.53 2.13
C THR A 199 -2.44 8.49 1.52
N THR A 200 -1.34 7.97 0.98
CA THR A 200 -0.30 8.78 0.31
C THR A 200 -0.86 9.48 -0.93
N ARG A 201 -1.61 8.75 -1.75
CA ARG A 201 -2.30 9.29 -2.94
C ARG A 201 -3.28 10.41 -2.55
N SER A 202 -4.02 10.23 -1.46
CA SER A 202 -4.90 11.27 -0.91
C SER A 202 -4.11 12.53 -0.54
N GLN A 203 -2.96 12.41 0.13
CA GLN A 203 -2.10 13.56 0.45
C GLN A 203 -1.57 14.27 -0.80
N MET A 204 -1.09 13.52 -1.79
CA MET A 204 -0.61 14.08 -3.05
C MET A 204 -1.72 14.84 -3.80
N THR A 205 -2.94 14.31 -3.81
CA THR A 205 -4.10 14.97 -4.44
C THR A 205 -4.49 16.25 -3.71
N LYS A 206 -4.42 16.25 -2.37
CA LYS A 206 -4.70 17.44 -1.55
C LYS A 206 -3.77 18.61 -1.87
N ILE A 207 -2.50 18.36 -2.19
CA ILE A 207 -1.54 19.42 -2.56
C ILE A 207 -2.07 20.26 -3.72
N GLY A 208 -2.60 19.63 -4.78
CA GLY A 208 -3.18 20.34 -5.92
C GLY A 208 -4.37 21.22 -5.52
N SER A 209 -5.26 20.69 -4.68
CA SER A 209 -6.40 21.46 -4.16
C SER A 209 -5.96 22.63 -3.24
N SER A 210 -4.93 22.42 -2.43
CA SER A 210 -4.37 23.44 -1.53
C SER A 210 -3.72 24.56 -2.33
N VAL A 211 -2.94 24.24 -3.36
CA VAL A 211 -2.34 25.23 -4.28
C VAL A 211 -3.42 26.03 -5.00
N HIS A 212 -4.43 25.36 -5.57
CA HIS A 212 -5.54 26.03 -6.24
C HIS A 212 -6.31 26.96 -5.28
N ARG A 213 -6.53 26.53 -4.03
CA ARG A 213 -7.19 27.35 -3.02
C ARG A 213 -6.38 28.60 -2.67
N ILE A 214 -5.06 28.54 -2.62
CA ILE A 214 -4.20 29.73 -2.38
C ILE A 214 -4.23 30.66 -3.59
N LEU A 215 -4.22 30.09 -4.81
CA LEU A 215 -4.26 30.85 -6.06
C LEU A 215 -5.50 31.75 -6.15
N VAL A 216 -6.68 31.26 -5.72
CA VAL A 216 -7.94 32.01 -5.75
C VAL A 216 -7.95 33.21 -4.79
N HIS A 217 -7.18 33.16 -3.70
CA HIS A 217 -7.11 34.23 -2.70
C HIS A 217 -5.88 35.15 -2.85
N THR A 218 -5.03 34.92 -3.85
CA THR A 218 -3.82 35.74 -4.09
C THR A 218 -4.11 36.85 -5.09
N PHE A 219 -3.63 38.06 -4.80
CA PHE A 219 -3.72 39.22 -5.69
C PHE A 219 -2.35 39.72 -6.21
N ASP A 220 -1.25 39.10 -5.80
CA ASP A 220 0.11 39.42 -6.27
C ASP A 220 0.44 38.64 -7.56
N ASP A 221 0.77 39.34 -8.64
CA ASP A 221 1.07 38.77 -9.96
C ASP A 221 2.23 37.76 -9.95
N GLN A 222 3.30 38.02 -9.17
CA GLN A 222 4.47 37.14 -9.10
C GLN A 222 4.15 35.85 -8.34
N VAL A 223 3.45 35.98 -7.22
CA VAL A 223 3.00 34.82 -6.43
C VAL A 223 1.98 33.99 -7.21
N THR A 224 1.07 34.66 -7.91
CA THR A 224 0.08 34.03 -8.81
C THR A 224 0.78 33.22 -9.90
N THR A 225 1.78 33.82 -10.57
CA THR A 225 2.56 33.14 -11.62
C THR A 225 3.28 31.90 -11.09
N GLU A 226 3.92 31.97 -9.93
CA GLU A 226 4.61 30.82 -9.32
C GLU A 226 3.62 29.71 -8.91
N LEU A 227 2.47 30.08 -8.34
CA LEU A 227 1.40 29.14 -7.98
C LEU A 227 0.79 28.47 -9.21
N GLN A 228 0.61 29.19 -10.32
CA GLN A 228 0.19 28.60 -11.59
C GLN A 228 1.20 27.57 -12.08
N PHE A 229 2.49 27.88 -12.07
CA PHE A 229 3.52 26.89 -12.43
C PHE A 229 3.52 25.68 -11.49
N PHE A 230 3.31 25.89 -10.19
CA PHE A 230 3.22 24.79 -9.25
C PHE A 230 1.97 23.93 -9.51
N SER A 231 0.82 24.55 -9.73
CA SER A 231 -0.42 23.83 -10.10
C SER A 231 -0.23 23.00 -11.36
N LEU A 232 0.39 23.57 -12.39
CA LEU A 232 0.67 22.90 -13.66
C LEU A 232 1.62 21.72 -13.48
N GLN A 233 2.64 21.87 -12.62
CA GLN A 233 3.54 20.78 -12.25
C GLN A 233 2.80 19.64 -11.54
N VAL A 234 1.93 19.96 -10.56
CA VAL A 234 1.14 18.95 -9.83
C VAL A 234 0.22 18.18 -10.77
N LEU A 235 -0.36 18.87 -11.76
CA LEU A 235 -1.21 18.24 -12.78
C LEU A 235 -0.41 17.32 -13.71
N GLN A 236 0.77 17.75 -14.17
CA GLN A 236 1.58 17.00 -15.14
C GLN A 236 2.27 15.77 -14.55
N LYS A 237 2.79 15.86 -13.32
CA LYS A 237 3.69 14.85 -12.76
C LYS A 237 2.98 13.58 -12.24
N GLY A 238 1.65 13.55 -12.22
CA GLY A 238 0.83 12.35 -12.00
C GLY A 238 1.01 11.73 -10.60
N ASN A 239 0.00 11.87 -9.75
CA ASN A 239 0.07 11.46 -8.34
C ASN A 239 -0.37 10.02 -8.10
N VAL A 240 0.21 9.05 -8.82
CA VAL A 240 -0.30 7.68 -8.82
C VAL A 240 0.81 6.66 -8.58
N PHE A 241 0.57 5.75 -7.64
CA PHE A 241 1.37 4.54 -7.46
C PHE A 241 0.85 3.47 -8.41
N VAL A 242 1.73 2.96 -9.27
CA VAL A 242 1.37 2.08 -10.38
C VAL A 242 2.23 0.82 -10.37
N MET A 243 1.56 -0.32 -10.57
CA MET A 243 2.14 -1.63 -10.80
C MET A 243 1.79 -2.09 -12.22
N LYS A 244 2.75 -2.05 -13.15
CA LYS A 244 2.63 -2.50 -14.55
C LYS A 244 1.38 -1.97 -15.27
N GLY A 245 1.06 -0.69 -15.03
CA GLY A 245 -0.13 -0.03 -15.59
C GLY A 245 -1.41 -0.20 -14.77
N LEU A 246 -1.42 -1.06 -13.75
CA LEU A 246 -2.49 -1.15 -12.76
C LEU A 246 -2.23 -0.17 -11.61
N ILE A 247 -3.25 0.62 -11.28
CA ILE A 247 -3.19 1.52 -10.13
C ILE A 247 -3.27 0.68 -8.85
N ILE A 248 -2.34 0.92 -7.92
CA ILE A 248 -2.37 0.30 -6.60
C ILE A 248 -3.33 1.10 -5.73
N ASP A 249 -4.60 0.72 -5.73
CA ASP A 249 -5.66 1.32 -4.92
C ASP A 249 -6.61 0.25 -4.35
N ALA A 250 -7.62 0.69 -3.60
CA ALA A 250 -8.64 -0.23 -3.07
C ALA A 250 -9.35 -1.03 -4.18
N THR A 251 -9.40 -0.52 -5.43
CA THR A 251 -9.99 -1.25 -6.55
C THR A 251 -9.14 -2.45 -6.95
N LEU A 252 -7.81 -2.39 -6.81
CA LEU A 252 -6.92 -3.54 -6.99
C LEU A 252 -7.33 -4.69 -6.07
N LEU A 253 -7.59 -4.41 -4.79
CA LEU A 253 -8.08 -5.42 -3.84
C LEU A 253 -9.42 -6.00 -4.28
N THR A 254 -10.39 -5.16 -4.67
CA THR A 254 -11.69 -5.64 -5.14
C THR A 254 -11.60 -6.48 -6.41
N LYS A 255 -10.67 -6.16 -7.32
CA LYS A 255 -10.42 -6.93 -8.53
C LYS A 255 -9.72 -8.25 -8.23
N VAL A 256 -8.72 -8.25 -7.35
CA VAL A 256 -8.02 -9.47 -6.95
C VAL A 256 -8.96 -10.40 -6.18
N VAL A 257 -9.67 -9.89 -5.17
CA VAL A 257 -10.67 -10.66 -4.40
C VAL A 257 -11.83 -11.09 -5.28
N GLY A 258 -12.35 -10.20 -6.14
CA GLY A 258 -13.44 -10.52 -7.06
C GLY A 258 -13.04 -11.56 -8.11
N ASN A 259 -11.84 -11.45 -8.67
CA ASN A 259 -11.28 -12.49 -9.54
C ASN A 259 -11.03 -13.78 -8.78
N TRP A 260 -10.62 -13.72 -7.52
CA TRP A 260 -10.45 -14.90 -6.69
C TRP A 260 -11.76 -15.63 -6.45
N ILE A 261 -12.80 -14.90 -6.03
CA ILE A 261 -14.16 -15.46 -5.86
C ILE A 261 -14.66 -16.07 -7.18
N LYS A 262 -14.48 -15.37 -8.32
CA LYS A 262 -14.88 -15.86 -9.64
C LYS A 262 -14.04 -17.04 -10.13
N ARG A 263 -12.74 -17.08 -9.84
CA ARG A 263 -11.85 -18.19 -10.22
C ARG A 263 -12.02 -19.38 -9.30
N ASP A 264 -12.28 -19.20 -8.02
CA ASP A 264 -12.57 -20.32 -7.12
C ASP A 264 -13.92 -20.97 -7.44
N GLU A 265 -14.85 -20.27 -8.10
CA GLU A 265 -16.00 -20.90 -8.77
C GLU A 265 -15.60 -21.75 -9.99
N MET A 266 -14.45 -21.48 -10.62
CA MET A 266 -13.95 -22.15 -11.84
C MET A 266 -12.88 -23.24 -11.55
N PHE A 267 -12.09 -23.11 -10.47
CA PHE A 267 -10.89 -23.92 -10.22
C PHE A 267 -11.14 -25.24 -9.49
N LEU A 268 -12.34 -25.49 -8.99
CA LEU A 268 -12.72 -26.77 -8.40
C LEU A 268 -13.59 -27.61 -9.34
N SER A 269 -13.23 -27.65 -10.63
CA SER A 269 -13.66 -28.73 -11.54
C SER A 269 -12.47 -29.64 -11.85
N THR A 270 -12.01 -30.40 -10.85
CA THR A 270 -11.05 -31.48 -11.12
C THR A 270 -11.80 -32.63 -11.79
N LEU A 271 -11.48 -32.87 -13.06
CA LEU A 271 -11.96 -34.00 -13.84
C LEU A 271 -11.23 -35.26 -13.33
N PHE A 272 -11.92 -36.09 -12.56
CA PHE A 272 -11.40 -37.40 -12.16
C PHE A 272 -11.91 -38.45 -13.16
N THR A 273 -10.97 -39.16 -13.80
CA THR A 273 -11.27 -40.26 -14.72
C THR A 273 -10.75 -41.57 -14.16
N ASP A 274 -11.66 -42.46 -13.73
CA ASP A 274 -11.34 -43.80 -13.23
C ASP A 274 -11.43 -44.85 -14.35
N GLY A 275 -10.94 -44.51 -15.54
CA GLY A 275 -10.90 -45.40 -16.71
C GLY A 275 -12.26 -45.75 -17.37
N VAL A 276 -13.42 -45.56 -16.72
CA VAL A 276 -14.75 -45.91 -17.29
C VAL A 276 -15.84 -44.85 -17.09
N ARG A 277 -15.73 -43.94 -16.10
CA ARG A 277 -16.72 -42.85 -15.90
C ARG A 277 -16.05 -41.54 -15.48
N HIS A 278 -16.61 -40.43 -15.97
CA HIS A 278 -16.23 -39.06 -15.62
C HIS A 278 -17.09 -38.57 -14.45
N TYR A 279 -16.46 -38.15 -13.35
CA TYR A 279 -17.15 -37.51 -12.24
C TYR A 279 -16.74 -36.03 -12.15
N HIS A 280 -17.74 -35.14 -12.14
CA HIS A 280 -17.55 -33.71 -11.88
C HIS A 280 -17.91 -33.44 -10.43
N PHE A 281 -16.92 -33.12 -9.60
CA PHE A 281 -17.18 -32.51 -8.29
C PHE A 281 -17.13 -31.00 -8.46
N PHE A 282 -18.17 -30.30 -8.00
CA PHE A 282 -18.18 -28.85 -7.84
C PHE A 282 -18.00 -28.56 -6.35
N VAL A 283 -16.87 -28.00 -5.96
CA VAL A 283 -16.68 -27.51 -4.58
C VAL A 283 -16.74 -25.99 -4.63
N SER A 284 -17.92 -25.44 -4.33
CA SER A 284 -18.08 -24.00 -4.12
C SER A 284 -17.77 -23.67 -2.66
N ILE A 285 -16.84 -22.73 -2.43
CA ILE A 285 -16.50 -22.23 -1.09
C ILE A 285 -17.74 -21.65 -0.38
N ASN A 286 -18.68 -21.09 -1.14
CA ASN A 286 -19.98 -20.66 -0.61
C ASN A 286 -20.78 -21.85 -0.04
N THR A 287 -20.73 -23.03 -0.64
CA THR A 287 -21.44 -24.21 -0.13
C THR A 287 -20.81 -24.76 1.15
N ILE A 288 -19.50 -24.61 1.36
CA ILE A 288 -18.83 -25.01 2.61
C ILE A 288 -19.24 -24.07 3.76
N LEU A 289 -19.29 -22.75 3.51
CA LEU A 289 -19.74 -21.78 4.51
C LEU A 289 -21.25 -21.91 4.79
N ILE A 290 -22.07 -22.08 3.76
CA ILE A 290 -23.53 -22.21 3.85
C ILE A 290 -23.93 -23.55 4.48
N ARG A 291 -23.24 -24.67 4.18
CA ARG A 291 -23.49 -25.96 4.88
C ARG A 291 -23.18 -25.85 6.37
N ARG A 292 -22.15 -25.11 6.77
CA ARG A 292 -21.81 -24.92 8.20
C ARG A 292 -22.85 -24.05 8.91
N ILE A 293 -23.41 -23.05 8.23
CA ILE A 293 -24.49 -22.20 8.77
C ILE A 293 -25.84 -22.95 8.83
N LEU A 294 -26.15 -23.80 7.85
CA LEU A 294 -27.35 -24.65 7.86
C LEU A 294 -27.25 -25.80 8.89
N LEU A 295 -26.06 -26.37 9.09
CA LEU A 295 -25.83 -27.40 10.12
C LEU A 295 -25.89 -26.84 11.55
N MET A 296 -25.53 -25.56 11.77
CA MET A 296 -25.77 -24.89 13.07
C MET A 296 -27.24 -24.51 13.31
N ARG A 297 -28.10 -24.53 12.28
CA ARG A 297 -29.52 -24.13 12.37
C ARG A 297 -30.51 -25.29 12.21
N SER A 298 -30.07 -26.52 12.43
CA SER A 298 -30.92 -27.72 12.44
C SER A 298 -31.01 -28.29 13.86
N PHE A 299 -32.11 -27.96 14.53
CA PHE A 299 -32.78 -28.62 15.67
C PHE A 299 -31.98 -29.63 16.50
N ASN A 300 -31.66 -29.24 17.73
CA ASN A 300 -32.45 -29.63 18.91
C ASN A 300 -32.74 -28.39 19.75
#